data_AF-A0A537Z0I9-F1
#
_entry.id   AF-A0A537Z0I9-F1
#
_cell.length_a   1.000
_cell.length_b   1.000
_cell.length_c   1.000
_cell.angle_alpha   90.00
_cell.angle_beta   90.00
_cell.angle_gamma   90.00
#
_symmetry.space_group_name_H-M   'P 1'
#
loop_
_entity.id
_entity.type
_entity.pdbx_description
1 polymer ?
#
loop_
_entity_poly.entity_id
_entity_poly.type
_entity_poly.pdbx_seq_one_letter_code
_entity_poly.pdbx_strand_id
1 'polypeptide(L)'
;MALGTARWTCTPYSVADAERLAQDLGVSLPLATVLVRRGLDSAEAARRYVAADERHDPFEFTGMAVACETILAHVQASSPIVVHGDYDVDGVCSTAILVRALRALGADPSWHIPARDDGYGVSTATVERLAAAGTRLILTADCAITSVEEVARAHELGIDVVVTDHHRPGERLPDCPIVHPGVCGYPFADLCAAGVAQKLSEALLRAAGADPAIGAEEADLVALATVADVVPLRGENRRLVRQGLRAIARTSRPGLRALMAVAQVDPGAVDERSLAFRLAPRINAAGRLARADLALELLLTEDPARAERIADELDRINRERQDVETRTLFAAEAARAEHAEAPAYVLAGEGWHPGVIGIVASRMVERHHRPCVLIALDGDRGRGSVGVLGAPPPLRRPPRRRRPRDRGGRGGRVPARIRPPRGGRTVAGGPRSNRAGGRRRGAGPARRASRGGARAAAALRAGEPRAHVPRTRSAGGRRALDGRRQPALAVHDRRRGGTSEGGGVPDRSRLAAQLRRGALRCRRSA
;
A
#
# COMPACT_ATOMS: atom_id res chain seq x y z
N MET A 1 -31.33 5.59 16.46
CA MET A 1 -30.18 6.48 16.75
C MET A 1 -29.33 6.59 15.49
N ALA A 2 -28.86 7.79 15.15
CA ALA A 2 -28.27 8.09 13.85
C ALA A 2 -26.96 7.31 13.58
N LEU A 3 -26.87 6.71 12.38
CA LEU A 3 -25.61 6.39 11.70
C LEU A 3 -24.62 7.52 11.99
N GLY A 4 -23.42 7.19 12.47
CA GLY A 4 -22.45 8.18 12.96
C GLY A 4 -22.34 9.38 12.01
N THR A 5 -22.80 10.55 12.46
CA THR A 5 -22.88 11.75 11.62
C THR A 5 -21.50 12.07 11.04
N ALA A 6 -21.38 12.04 9.70
CA ALA A 6 -20.15 12.39 9.02
C ALA A 6 -19.76 13.83 9.38
N ARG A 7 -18.60 14.01 10.01
CA ARG A 7 -18.12 15.33 10.40
C ARG A 7 -17.38 15.96 9.23
N TRP A 8 -17.89 17.08 8.73
CA TRP A 8 -17.15 17.89 7.77
C TRP A 8 -16.10 18.71 8.52
N THR A 9 -14.86 18.63 8.06
CA THR A 9 -13.76 19.44 8.60
C THR A 9 -13.02 20.15 7.48
N CYS A 10 -12.60 21.38 7.77
CA CYS A 10 -11.79 22.21 6.91
C CYS A 10 -10.57 22.62 7.72
N THR A 11 -9.38 22.18 7.33
CA THR A 11 -8.15 22.56 8.04
C THR A 11 -7.92 24.07 7.86
N PRO A 12 -7.64 24.82 8.95
CA PRO A 12 -7.21 26.21 8.84
C PRO A 12 -5.96 26.35 7.97
N TYR A 13 -5.81 27.49 7.31
CA TYR A 13 -4.67 27.82 6.46
C TYR A 13 -4.44 29.33 6.49
N SER A 14 -3.22 29.76 6.16
CA SER A 14 -2.90 31.18 6.00
C SER A 14 -3.40 31.66 4.64
N VAL A 15 -4.31 32.64 4.67
CA VAL A 15 -4.82 33.28 3.45
C VAL A 15 -3.71 34.07 2.77
N ALA A 16 -2.87 34.78 3.54
CA ALA A 16 -1.73 35.51 3.03
C ALA A 16 -0.73 34.60 2.29
N ASP A 17 -0.48 33.39 2.81
CA ASP A 17 0.39 32.42 2.12
C ASP A 17 -0.23 31.93 0.83
N ALA A 18 -1.55 31.72 0.79
CA ALA A 18 -2.25 31.31 -0.43
C ALA A 18 -2.29 32.42 -1.49
N GLU A 19 -2.45 33.67 -1.10
CA GLU A 19 -2.42 34.83 -2.01
C GLU A 19 -1.01 35.04 -2.58
N ARG A 20 0.02 35.02 -1.73
CA ARG A 20 1.42 35.08 -2.15
C ARG A 20 1.76 33.95 -3.12
N LEU A 21 1.42 32.71 -2.76
CA LEU A 21 1.68 31.55 -3.60
C LEU A 21 0.92 31.61 -4.94
N ALA A 22 -0.30 32.15 -4.96
CA ALA A 22 -1.05 32.36 -6.19
C ALA A 22 -0.34 33.34 -7.14
N GLN A 23 0.19 34.43 -6.60
CA GLN A 23 0.99 35.42 -7.34
C GLN A 23 2.31 34.82 -7.83
N ASP A 24 3.10 34.21 -6.94
CA ASP A 24 4.44 33.67 -7.23
C ASP A 24 4.43 32.55 -8.30
N LEU A 25 3.31 31.82 -8.41
CA LEU A 25 3.15 30.71 -9.36
C LEU A 25 2.28 31.07 -10.57
N GLY A 26 1.63 32.24 -10.57
CA GLY A 26 0.65 32.60 -11.60
C GLY A 26 -0.55 31.63 -11.66
N VAL A 27 -1.02 31.14 -10.51
CA VAL A 27 -2.12 30.18 -10.42
C VAL A 27 -3.34 30.78 -9.73
N SER A 28 -4.52 30.18 -9.94
CA SER A 28 -5.75 30.59 -9.25
C SER A 28 -5.64 30.44 -7.73
N LEU A 29 -6.25 31.36 -6.96
CA LEU A 29 -6.30 31.32 -5.49
C LEU A 29 -6.86 29.98 -4.92
N PRO A 30 -7.88 29.34 -5.52
CA PRO A 30 -8.32 28.02 -5.08
C PRO A 30 -7.24 26.95 -5.18
N LEU A 31 -6.42 26.97 -6.24
CA LEU A 31 -5.30 26.02 -6.38
C LEU A 31 -4.22 26.29 -5.34
N ALA A 32 -3.82 27.55 -5.15
CA ALA A 32 -2.84 27.93 -4.13
C ALA A 32 -3.32 27.55 -2.71
N THR A 33 -4.61 27.75 -2.41
CA THR A 33 -5.22 27.31 -1.14
C THR A 33 -5.08 25.81 -0.91
N VAL A 34 -5.29 24.99 -1.95
CA VAL A 34 -5.13 23.53 -1.86
C VAL A 34 -3.66 23.15 -1.61
N LEU A 35 -2.71 23.84 -2.26
CA LEU A 35 -1.27 23.62 -2.08
C LEU A 35 -0.83 23.96 -0.66
N VAL A 36 -1.17 25.15 -0.15
CA VAL A 36 -0.87 25.57 1.24
C VAL A 36 -1.44 24.57 2.24
N ARG A 37 -2.70 24.13 2.05
CA ARG A 37 -3.33 23.12 2.94
C ARG A 37 -2.67 21.73 2.89
N ARG A 38 -1.87 21.47 1.86
CA ARG A 38 -1.05 20.26 1.73
C ARG A 38 0.36 20.43 2.29
N GLY A 39 0.68 21.59 2.87
CA GLY A 39 2.02 21.90 3.36
C GLY A 39 2.99 22.31 2.25
N LEU A 40 2.46 22.73 1.09
CA LEU A 40 3.23 23.27 -0.04
C LEU A 40 3.04 24.79 -0.07
N ASP A 41 3.49 25.47 0.97
CA ASP A 41 3.27 26.91 1.23
C ASP A 41 4.36 27.83 0.66
N SER A 42 5.42 27.26 0.06
CA SER A 42 6.41 27.99 -0.71
C SER A 42 6.32 27.70 -2.20
N ALA A 43 6.65 28.71 -3.01
CA ALA A 43 6.66 28.58 -4.46
C ALA A 43 7.66 27.50 -4.93
N GLU A 44 8.78 27.36 -4.23
CA GLU A 44 9.78 26.32 -4.50
C GLU A 44 9.24 24.92 -4.23
N ALA A 45 8.65 24.68 -3.05
CA ALA A 45 8.08 23.37 -2.69
C ALA A 45 6.93 22.99 -3.64
N ALA A 46 6.08 23.94 -3.99
CA ALA A 46 5.00 23.73 -4.96
C ALA A 46 5.53 23.41 -6.37
N ARG A 47 6.55 24.15 -6.85
CA ARG A 47 7.19 23.87 -8.14
C ARG A 47 7.84 22.49 -8.17
N ARG A 48 8.62 22.12 -7.15
CA ARG A 48 9.23 20.79 -7.03
C ARG A 48 8.16 19.68 -7.01
N TYR A 49 7.08 19.86 -6.24
CA TYR A 49 5.99 18.88 -6.20
C TYR A 49 5.30 18.67 -7.56
N VAL A 50 5.09 19.75 -8.32
CA VAL A 50 4.48 19.70 -9.66
C VAL A 50 5.44 19.13 -10.69
N ALA A 51 6.73 19.48 -10.62
CA ALA A 51 7.77 18.94 -11.48
C ALA A 51 7.88 17.42 -11.33
N ALA A 52 7.79 16.92 -10.08
CA ALA A 52 7.89 15.50 -9.74
C ALA A 52 9.18 14.88 -10.32
N ASP A 53 10.31 15.52 -10.00
CA ASP A 53 11.65 15.24 -10.52
C ASP A 53 12.65 14.86 -9.43
N GLU A 54 12.22 14.73 -8.17
CA GLU A 54 13.07 14.34 -7.04
C GLU A 54 13.73 12.97 -7.30
N ARG A 55 15.05 12.92 -7.16
CA ARG A 55 15.90 11.73 -7.31
C ARG A 55 17.06 11.83 -6.35
N HIS A 56 17.35 10.74 -5.66
CA HIS A 56 18.52 10.60 -4.79
C HIS A 56 19.46 9.51 -5.31
N ASP A 57 20.75 9.60 -5.01
CA ASP A 57 21.73 8.60 -5.46
C ASP A 57 21.50 7.27 -4.71
N PRO A 58 21.47 6.11 -5.39
CA PRO A 58 21.43 4.80 -4.73
C PRO A 58 22.50 4.59 -3.64
N PHE A 59 23.68 5.19 -3.76
CA PHE A 59 24.76 5.06 -2.77
C PHE A 59 24.55 5.91 -1.50
N GLU A 60 23.49 6.72 -1.43
CA GLU A 60 23.08 7.39 -0.19
C GLU A 60 22.42 6.42 0.82
N PHE A 61 22.08 5.20 0.41
CA PHE A 61 21.75 4.12 1.34
C PHE A 61 23.04 3.60 1.99
N THR A 62 23.15 3.66 3.32
CA THR A 62 24.36 3.23 4.05
C THR A 62 24.82 1.81 3.71
N GLY A 63 23.90 0.86 3.53
CA GLY A 63 24.25 -0.53 3.22
C GLY A 63 24.43 -0.84 1.73
N MET A 64 24.27 0.13 0.82
CA MET A 64 24.26 -0.13 -0.62
C MET A 64 25.62 -0.63 -1.14
N ALA A 65 26.71 0.02 -0.74
CA ALA A 65 28.05 -0.34 -1.21
C ALA A 65 28.40 -1.79 -0.84
N VAL A 66 28.25 -2.14 0.44
CA VAL A 66 28.52 -3.49 0.95
C VAL A 66 27.58 -4.53 0.34
N ALA A 67 26.30 -4.20 0.13
CA ALA A 67 25.36 -5.08 -0.56
C ALA A 67 25.81 -5.35 -2.01
N CYS A 68 26.24 -4.32 -2.74
CA CYS A 68 26.76 -4.48 -4.10
C CYS A 68 28.02 -5.34 -4.14
N GLU A 69 28.98 -5.09 -3.26
CA GLU A 69 30.22 -5.88 -3.14
C GLU A 69 29.91 -7.36 -2.87
N THR A 70 29.02 -7.63 -1.90
CA THR A 70 28.60 -9.00 -1.54
C THR A 70 27.95 -9.71 -2.72
N ILE A 71 26.96 -9.07 -3.36
CA ILE A 71 26.23 -9.68 -4.48
C ILE A 71 27.17 -9.92 -5.67
N LEU A 72 27.99 -8.94 -6.05
CA LEU A 72 28.90 -9.06 -7.19
C LEU A 72 29.96 -10.13 -6.96
N ALA A 73 30.44 -10.31 -5.73
CA ALA A 73 31.35 -11.41 -5.40
C ALA A 73 30.70 -12.79 -5.68
N HIS A 74 29.44 -12.98 -5.31
CA HIS A 74 28.69 -14.21 -5.62
C HIS A 74 28.42 -14.39 -7.11
N VAL A 75 28.10 -13.31 -7.83
CA VAL A 75 27.94 -13.34 -9.29
C VAL A 75 29.25 -13.76 -9.97
N GLN A 76 30.38 -13.15 -9.59
CA GLN A 76 31.70 -13.50 -10.13
C GLN A 76 32.11 -14.94 -9.82
N ALA A 77 31.78 -15.43 -8.63
CA ALA A 77 32.03 -16.81 -8.22
C ALA A 77 31.07 -17.83 -8.84
N SER A 78 30.05 -17.39 -9.61
CA SER A 78 28.96 -18.24 -10.10
C SER A 78 28.29 -19.05 -8.97
N SER A 79 28.21 -18.46 -7.79
CA SER A 79 27.58 -19.05 -6.62
C SER A 79 26.06 -19.21 -6.84
N PRO A 80 25.41 -20.26 -6.31
CA PRO A 80 23.95 -20.36 -6.33
C PRO A 80 23.29 -19.23 -5.52
N ILE A 81 22.56 -18.35 -6.20
CA ILE A 81 21.84 -17.20 -5.60
C ILE A 81 20.34 -17.50 -5.59
N VAL A 82 19.68 -17.22 -4.47
CA VAL A 82 18.21 -17.25 -4.35
C VAL A 82 17.69 -15.86 -4.03
N VAL A 83 16.75 -15.36 -4.84
CA VAL A 83 15.96 -14.17 -4.51
C VAL A 83 14.72 -14.59 -3.73
N HIS A 84 14.62 -14.18 -2.47
CA HIS A 84 13.49 -14.49 -1.59
C HIS A 84 12.53 -13.30 -1.51
N GLY A 85 11.36 -13.41 -2.15
CA GLY A 85 10.36 -12.34 -2.20
C GLY A 85 9.24 -12.45 -1.16
N ASP A 86 8.30 -11.50 -1.21
CA ASP A 86 6.97 -11.61 -0.60
C ASP A 86 5.88 -11.91 -1.66
N TYR A 87 4.72 -12.40 -1.22
CA TYR A 87 3.64 -12.89 -2.08
C TYR A 87 2.70 -11.81 -2.63
N ASP A 88 2.85 -10.56 -2.20
CA ASP A 88 2.05 -9.44 -2.70
C ASP A 88 2.68 -8.78 -3.94
N VAL A 89 2.01 -7.76 -4.48
CA VAL A 89 2.48 -7.09 -5.71
C VAL A 89 3.84 -6.43 -5.51
N ASP A 90 4.14 -5.85 -4.35
CA ASP A 90 5.42 -5.17 -4.13
C ASP A 90 6.56 -6.19 -4.04
N GLY A 91 6.37 -7.27 -3.27
CA GLY A 91 7.32 -8.39 -3.20
C GLY A 91 7.53 -9.09 -4.55
N VAL A 92 6.47 -9.37 -5.30
CA VAL A 92 6.58 -10.00 -6.62
C VAL A 92 7.30 -9.09 -7.63
N CYS A 93 6.97 -7.79 -7.68
CA CYS A 93 7.68 -6.84 -8.54
C CYS A 93 9.15 -6.69 -8.13
N SER A 94 9.43 -6.57 -6.82
CA SER A 94 10.80 -6.48 -6.29
C SER A 94 11.63 -7.69 -6.68
N THR A 95 11.06 -8.89 -6.55
CA THR A 95 11.71 -10.14 -6.95
C THR A 95 12.00 -10.15 -8.45
N ALA A 96 11.04 -9.76 -9.29
CA ALA A 96 11.23 -9.71 -10.74
C ALA A 96 12.36 -8.74 -11.13
N ILE A 97 12.42 -7.57 -10.50
CA ILE A 97 13.47 -6.57 -10.72
C ILE A 97 14.85 -7.13 -10.38
N LEU A 98 15.01 -7.73 -9.20
CA LEU A 98 16.30 -8.26 -8.75
C LEU A 98 16.74 -9.49 -9.57
N VAL A 99 15.81 -10.39 -9.93
CA VAL A 99 16.10 -11.52 -10.82
C VAL A 99 16.62 -11.04 -12.18
N ARG A 100 15.98 -10.02 -12.77
CA ARG A 100 16.41 -9.47 -14.07
C ARG A 100 17.74 -8.74 -13.97
N ALA A 101 17.98 -8.01 -12.88
CA ALA A 101 19.26 -7.35 -12.62
C ALA A 101 20.41 -8.37 -12.52
N LEU A 102 20.21 -9.45 -11.75
CA LEU A 102 21.20 -10.52 -11.60
C LEU A 102 21.45 -11.26 -12.93
N ARG A 103 20.40 -11.55 -13.71
CA ARG A 103 20.54 -12.13 -15.06
C ARG A 103 21.31 -11.25 -16.02
N ALA A 104 21.06 -9.94 -15.97
CA ALA A 104 21.80 -8.97 -16.78
C ALA A 104 23.29 -8.91 -16.41
N LEU A 105 23.65 -9.29 -15.18
CA LEU A 105 25.03 -9.42 -14.70
C LEU A 105 25.62 -10.83 -14.96
N GLY A 106 24.90 -11.71 -15.64
CA GLY A 106 25.36 -13.05 -16.02
C GLY A 106 25.11 -14.15 -14.99
N ALA A 107 24.38 -13.88 -13.90
CA ALA A 107 23.98 -14.91 -12.95
C ALA A 107 22.67 -15.62 -13.38
N ASP A 108 22.46 -16.84 -12.87
CA ASP A 108 21.19 -17.56 -13.02
C ASP A 108 20.52 -17.77 -11.65
N PRO A 109 19.88 -16.73 -11.09
CA PRO A 109 19.29 -16.82 -9.77
C PRO A 109 18.03 -17.69 -9.80
N SER A 110 17.90 -18.54 -8.79
CA SER A 110 16.62 -19.14 -8.41
C SER A 110 15.81 -18.14 -7.59
N TRP A 111 14.50 -18.38 -7.41
CA TRP A 111 13.65 -17.54 -6.57
C TRP A 111 12.77 -18.37 -5.65
N HIS A 112 12.35 -17.75 -4.56
CA HIS A 112 11.35 -18.30 -3.65
C HIS A 112 10.35 -17.22 -3.26
N ILE A 113 9.08 -17.47 -3.55
CA ILE A 113 7.96 -16.68 -3.02
C ILE A 113 7.22 -17.57 -2.02
N PRO A 114 7.12 -17.17 -0.74
CA PRO A 114 6.47 -17.98 0.29
C PRO A 114 4.97 -18.08 0.04
N ALA A 115 4.34 -19.16 0.53
CA ALA A 115 2.89 -19.20 0.61
C ALA A 115 2.44 -18.32 1.78
N ARG A 116 1.25 -17.73 1.67
CA ARG A 116 0.67 -16.92 2.76
C ARG A 116 0.48 -17.70 4.07
N ASP A 117 0.44 -19.03 3.98
CA ASP A 117 0.36 -19.94 5.12
C ASP A 117 1.67 -20.10 5.87
N ASP A 118 2.81 -19.82 5.23
CA ASP A 118 4.15 -19.90 5.82
C ASP A 118 4.42 -18.71 6.77
N GLY A 119 3.54 -17.71 6.76
CA GLY A 119 3.71 -16.45 7.48
C GLY A 119 4.35 -15.37 6.59
N TYR A 120 4.71 -14.25 7.20
CA TYR A 120 5.40 -13.14 6.54
C TYR A 120 6.88 -13.17 6.92
N GLY A 121 7.77 -12.94 5.94
CA GLY A 121 9.23 -12.93 6.13
C GLY A 121 9.91 -14.24 5.74
N VAL A 122 11.20 -14.33 6.09
CA VAL A 122 12.01 -15.54 5.91
C VAL A 122 11.83 -16.43 7.13
N SER A 123 11.46 -17.70 6.93
CA SER A 123 11.34 -18.69 8.00
C SER A 123 12.62 -19.53 8.15
N THR A 124 12.91 -20.01 9.36
CA THR A 124 14.04 -20.91 9.61
C THR A 124 13.98 -22.16 8.73
N ALA A 125 12.79 -22.75 8.56
CA ALA A 125 12.58 -23.93 7.72
C ALA A 125 12.89 -23.63 6.24
N THR A 126 12.55 -22.43 5.77
CA THR A 126 12.92 -21.98 4.43
C THR A 126 14.43 -21.87 4.28
N VAL A 127 15.11 -21.24 5.24
CA VAL A 127 16.58 -21.11 5.22
C VAL A 127 17.27 -22.48 5.15
N GLU A 128 16.85 -23.42 6.00
CA GLU A 128 17.42 -24.77 6.03
C GLU A 128 17.18 -25.54 4.73
N ARG A 129 16.00 -25.38 4.12
CA ARG A 129 15.70 -25.97 2.81
C ARG A 129 16.55 -25.36 1.70
N LEU A 130 16.77 -24.04 1.71
CA LEU A 130 17.62 -23.36 0.73
C LEU A 130 19.09 -23.75 0.90
N ALA A 131 19.56 -23.95 2.15
CA ALA A 131 20.88 -24.49 2.44
C ALA A 131 21.06 -25.89 1.88
N ALA A 132 20.09 -26.78 2.11
CA ALA A 132 20.10 -28.13 1.58
C ALA A 132 20.10 -28.17 0.03
N ALA A 133 19.53 -27.14 -0.61
CA ALA A 133 19.57 -26.97 -2.07
C ALA A 133 20.89 -26.37 -2.59
N GLY A 134 21.87 -26.08 -1.72
CA GLY A 134 23.18 -25.56 -2.10
C GLY A 134 23.25 -24.05 -2.29
N THR A 135 22.23 -23.30 -1.85
CA THR A 135 22.22 -21.83 -1.90
C THR A 135 23.42 -21.26 -1.16
N ARG A 136 24.05 -20.22 -1.71
CA ARG A 136 25.19 -19.51 -1.10
C ARG A 136 24.91 -18.06 -0.78
N LEU A 137 23.94 -17.46 -1.48
CA LEU A 137 23.44 -16.11 -1.21
C LEU A 137 21.92 -16.11 -1.20
N ILE A 138 21.33 -15.56 -0.15
CA ILE A 138 19.92 -15.17 -0.12
C ILE A 138 19.83 -13.64 -0.27
N LEU A 139 19.24 -13.20 -1.38
CA LEU A 139 18.89 -11.80 -1.59
C LEU A 139 17.39 -11.63 -1.31
N THR A 140 17.05 -10.94 -0.24
CA THR A 140 15.65 -10.73 0.15
C THR A 140 15.03 -9.58 -0.65
N ALA A 141 13.74 -9.68 -0.96
CA ALA A 141 12.96 -8.68 -1.67
C ALA A 141 11.65 -8.44 -0.93
N ASP A 142 11.46 -7.23 -0.41
CA ASP A 142 10.27 -6.83 0.36
C ASP A 142 10.03 -7.62 1.66
N CYS A 143 11.12 -8.10 2.27
CA CYS A 143 11.01 -8.84 3.51
C CYS A 143 12.32 -8.90 4.30
N ALA A 144 12.24 -9.52 5.48
CA ALA A 144 13.36 -9.89 6.34
C ALA A 144 14.01 -8.80 7.21
N ILE A 145 13.55 -7.53 7.21
CA ILE A 145 14.11 -6.52 8.13
C ILE A 145 13.94 -6.88 9.62
N THR A 146 13.03 -7.81 9.93
CA THR A 146 12.79 -8.33 11.29
C THR A 146 13.32 -9.75 11.50
N SER A 147 13.90 -10.40 10.49
CA SER A 147 14.30 -11.82 10.51
C SER A 147 15.71 -12.01 11.10
N VAL A 148 15.93 -11.55 12.33
CA VAL A 148 17.27 -11.53 12.94
C VAL A 148 17.80 -12.94 13.18
N GLU A 149 16.97 -13.81 13.73
CA GLU A 149 17.31 -15.18 14.06
C GLU A 149 17.46 -16.04 12.80
N GLU A 150 16.67 -15.79 11.75
CA GLU A 150 16.76 -16.53 10.49
C GLU A 150 17.99 -16.13 9.68
N VAL A 151 18.41 -14.86 9.71
CA VAL A 151 19.69 -14.42 9.12
C VAL A 151 20.87 -15.04 9.86
N ALA A 152 20.84 -15.07 11.20
CA ALA A 152 21.88 -15.74 11.97
C ALA A 152 21.96 -17.24 11.61
N ARG A 153 20.81 -17.91 11.45
CA ARG A 153 20.76 -19.30 11.01
C ARG A 153 21.33 -19.50 9.61
N ALA A 154 21.08 -18.59 8.67
CA ALA A 154 21.65 -18.66 7.32
C ALA A 154 23.18 -18.61 7.37
N HIS A 155 23.74 -17.73 8.20
CA HIS A 155 25.19 -17.62 8.40
C HIS A 155 25.80 -18.89 9.00
N GLU A 156 25.14 -19.51 10.00
CA GLU A 156 25.56 -20.81 10.55
C GLU A 156 25.63 -21.92 9.49
N LEU A 157 24.79 -21.83 8.47
CA LEU A 157 24.72 -22.78 7.36
C LEU A 157 25.62 -22.40 6.17
N GLY A 158 26.43 -21.33 6.31
CA GLY A 158 27.37 -20.88 5.27
C GLY A 158 26.69 -20.18 4.09
N ILE A 159 25.54 -19.54 4.33
CA ILE A 159 24.81 -18.72 3.36
C ILE A 159 24.98 -17.25 3.74
N ASP A 160 25.43 -16.42 2.81
CA ASP A 160 25.39 -14.97 2.98
C ASP A 160 23.97 -14.44 2.76
N VAL A 161 23.59 -13.38 3.47
CA VAL A 161 22.27 -12.75 3.30
C VAL A 161 22.41 -11.27 2.98
N VAL A 162 21.60 -10.78 2.05
CA VAL A 162 21.40 -9.35 1.82
C VAL A 162 19.94 -8.96 2.05
N VAL A 163 19.79 -8.02 2.98
CA VAL A 163 18.63 -7.22 3.37
C VAL A 163 18.05 -6.28 2.30
N THR A 164 16.92 -6.51 1.60
CA THR A 164 16.24 -5.42 0.87
C THR A 164 14.76 -5.34 1.23
N ASP A 165 14.39 -4.24 1.89
CA ASP A 165 13.08 -4.09 2.53
C ASP A 165 12.78 -2.60 2.78
N HIS A 166 11.53 -2.30 3.07
CA HIS A 166 11.04 -0.96 3.40
C HIS A 166 10.09 -0.94 4.62
N HIS A 167 9.79 -2.12 5.17
CA HIS A 167 8.90 -2.29 6.29
C HIS A 167 9.38 -1.63 7.58
N ARG A 168 8.56 -1.68 8.62
CA ARG A 168 8.99 -1.15 9.91
C ARG A 168 10.09 -2.05 10.49
N PRO A 169 11.28 -1.50 10.82
CA PRO A 169 12.33 -2.27 11.47
C PRO A 169 11.96 -2.68 12.90
N GLY A 170 12.53 -3.80 13.34
CA GLY A 170 12.46 -4.28 14.73
C GLY A 170 13.35 -3.48 15.68
N GLU A 171 13.38 -3.89 16.96
CA GLU A 171 14.32 -3.32 17.95
C GLU A 171 15.77 -3.75 17.68
N ARG A 172 15.94 -4.94 17.12
CA ARG A 172 17.20 -5.49 16.62
C ARG A 172 17.08 -5.60 15.09
N LEU A 173 18.19 -5.37 14.41
CA LEU A 173 18.30 -5.57 12.97
C LEU A 173 19.09 -6.87 12.69
N PRO A 174 18.84 -7.53 11.55
CA PRO A 174 19.68 -8.63 11.10
C PRO A 174 21.13 -8.20 10.93
N ASP A 175 22.06 -9.08 11.26
CA ASP A 175 23.50 -8.81 11.16
C ASP A 175 24.00 -9.12 9.75
N CYS A 176 23.61 -8.31 8.78
CA CYS A 176 23.99 -8.47 7.37
C CYS A 176 23.95 -7.12 6.64
N PRO A 177 24.40 -7.01 5.38
CA PRO A 177 24.16 -5.81 4.58
C PRO A 177 22.65 -5.55 4.44
N ILE A 178 22.23 -4.30 4.70
CA ILE A 178 20.81 -3.88 4.66
C ILE A 178 20.65 -2.65 3.77
N VAL A 179 19.83 -2.79 2.73
CA VAL A 179 19.35 -1.69 1.88
C VAL A 179 17.91 -1.39 2.27
N HIS A 180 17.73 -0.37 3.11
CA HIS A 180 16.42 -0.03 3.65
C HIS A 180 16.32 1.48 3.98
N PRO A 181 15.33 2.21 3.45
CA PRO A 181 15.31 3.68 3.51
C PRO A 181 15.05 4.21 4.93
N GLY A 182 14.30 3.45 5.74
CA GLY A 182 13.96 3.80 7.12
C GLY A 182 15.04 3.59 8.20
N VAL A 183 16.20 2.97 7.90
CA VAL A 183 17.23 2.65 8.90
C VAL A 183 18.58 3.34 8.67
N CYS A 184 18.74 4.04 7.54
CA CYS A 184 20.06 4.53 7.10
C CYS A 184 20.12 6.04 6.81
N GLY A 185 19.05 6.79 7.10
CA GLY A 185 19.01 8.24 6.84
C GLY A 185 18.88 8.62 5.35
N TYR A 186 18.49 7.68 4.49
CA TYR A 186 18.22 7.95 3.08
C TYR A 186 17.24 9.13 2.93
N PRO A 187 17.46 10.07 1.99
CA PRO A 187 16.67 11.31 1.95
C PRO A 187 15.15 11.10 1.79
N PHE A 188 14.73 9.97 1.20
CA PHE A 188 13.34 9.65 0.97
C PHE A 188 12.91 8.31 1.61
N ALA A 189 12.38 8.38 2.84
CA ALA A 189 12.03 7.22 3.65
C ALA A 189 10.82 6.38 3.18
N ASP A 190 10.04 6.87 2.21
CA ASP A 190 8.71 6.35 1.85
C ASP A 190 8.73 5.44 0.59
N LEU A 191 9.90 5.02 0.09
CA LEU A 191 9.96 4.07 -1.04
C LEU A 191 9.21 2.77 -0.68
N CYS A 192 8.52 2.20 -1.66
CA CYS A 192 8.11 0.80 -1.60
C CYS A 192 9.33 -0.10 -1.86
N ALA A 193 9.24 -1.40 -1.57
CA ALA A 193 10.35 -2.32 -1.76
C ALA A 193 10.79 -2.42 -3.22
N ALA A 194 9.88 -2.35 -4.20
CA ALA A 194 10.26 -2.36 -5.61
C ALA A 194 11.06 -1.11 -5.99
N GLY A 195 10.79 0.03 -5.34
CA GLY A 195 11.61 1.23 -5.46
C GLY A 195 13.02 1.04 -4.89
N VAL A 196 13.14 0.35 -3.75
CA VAL A 196 14.43 -0.03 -3.15
C VAL A 196 15.18 -1.02 -4.05
N ALA A 197 14.49 -2.04 -4.58
CA ALA A 197 15.04 -3.02 -5.51
C ALA A 197 15.53 -2.36 -6.80
N GLN A 198 14.81 -1.36 -7.33
CA GLN A 198 15.28 -0.57 -8.47
C GLN A 198 16.57 0.19 -8.13
N LYS A 199 16.66 0.81 -6.94
CA LYS A 199 17.88 1.50 -6.50
C LYS A 199 19.06 0.54 -6.40
N LEU A 200 18.85 -0.65 -5.82
CA LEU A 200 19.89 -1.68 -5.76
C LEU A 200 20.29 -2.16 -7.16
N SER A 201 19.34 -2.38 -8.06
CA SER A 201 19.63 -2.71 -9.47
C SER A 201 20.46 -1.61 -10.16
N GLU A 202 20.12 -0.33 -9.98
CA GLU A 202 20.89 0.81 -10.51
C GLU A 202 22.33 0.80 -9.95
N ALA A 203 22.49 0.54 -8.66
CA ALA A 203 23.79 0.50 -7.99
C ALA A 203 24.66 -0.69 -8.45
N LEU A 204 24.08 -1.88 -8.54
CA LEU A 204 24.75 -3.10 -9.00
C LEU A 204 25.28 -2.95 -10.42
N LEU A 205 24.43 -2.48 -11.35
CA LEU A 205 24.82 -2.26 -12.74
C LEU A 205 25.93 -1.20 -12.84
N ARG A 206 25.83 -0.10 -12.08
CA ARG A 206 26.87 0.93 -12.02
C ARG A 206 28.20 0.36 -11.49
N ALA A 207 28.15 -0.41 -10.40
CA ALA A 207 29.33 -1.00 -9.77
C ALA A 207 30.00 -2.05 -10.66
N ALA A 208 29.22 -2.77 -11.47
CA ALA A 208 29.72 -3.73 -12.46
C ALA A 208 30.24 -3.06 -13.75
N GLY A 209 30.13 -1.73 -13.89
CA GLY A 209 30.47 -1.02 -15.13
C GLY A 209 29.55 -1.37 -16.31
N ALA A 210 28.35 -1.88 -16.04
CA ALA A 210 27.37 -2.24 -17.05
C ALA A 210 26.74 -0.98 -17.69
N ASP A 211 26.23 -1.13 -18.91
CA ASP A 211 25.54 -0.04 -19.60
C ASP A 211 24.32 0.43 -18.77
N PRO A 212 24.25 1.72 -18.39
CA PRO A 212 23.10 2.27 -17.67
C PRO A 212 21.75 2.04 -18.36
N ALA A 213 21.73 1.82 -19.69
CA ALA A 213 20.52 1.50 -20.44
C ALA A 213 19.87 0.18 -20.00
N ILE A 214 20.66 -0.78 -19.52
CA ILE A 214 20.19 -2.10 -19.06
C ILE A 214 19.26 -1.98 -17.85
N GLY A 215 19.49 -1.01 -16.96
CA GLY A 215 18.68 -0.76 -15.76
C GLY A 215 17.49 0.16 -15.98
N ALA A 216 17.35 0.76 -17.16
CA ALA A 216 16.35 1.80 -17.44
C ALA A 216 14.91 1.26 -17.55
N GLU A 217 14.72 -0.06 -17.58
CA GLU A 217 13.47 -0.65 -18.04
C GLU A 217 12.43 -0.94 -16.95
N GLU A 218 12.76 -0.90 -15.66
CA GLU A 218 11.85 -1.41 -14.60
C GLU A 218 10.81 -0.42 -14.06
N ALA A 219 10.72 0.77 -14.66
CA ALA A 219 9.82 1.82 -14.19
C ALA A 219 8.34 1.39 -14.14
N ASP A 220 7.91 0.49 -15.03
CA ASP A 220 6.54 -0.03 -15.02
C ASP A 220 6.23 -0.91 -13.80
N LEU A 221 7.11 -1.86 -13.47
CA LEU A 221 6.98 -2.71 -12.28
C LEU A 221 7.02 -1.88 -10.99
N VAL A 222 7.92 -0.91 -10.92
CA VAL A 222 8.04 -0.01 -9.76
C VAL A 222 6.77 0.82 -9.57
N ALA A 223 6.18 1.35 -10.64
CA ALA A 223 4.93 2.09 -10.53
C ALA A 223 3.76 1.20 -10.10
N LEU A 224 3.66 -0.01 -10.64
CA LEU A 224 2.64 -0.98 -10.25
C LEU A 224 2.72 -1.31 -8.75
N ALA A 225 3.93 -1.60 -8.27
CA ALA A 225 4.22 -1.90 -6.87
C ALA A 225 3.95 -0.71 -5.95
N THR A 226 4.50 0.47 -6.27
CA THR A 226 4.32 1.70 -5.48
C THR A 226 2.84 2.02 -5.28
N VAL A 227 2.02 1.84 -6.32
CA VAL A 227 0.57 2.08 -6.23
C VAL A 227 -0.16 0.97 -5.49
N ALA A 228 0.27 -0.29 -5.66
CA ALA A 228 -0.34 -1.44 -4.99
C ALA A 228 -0.09 -1.45 -3.47
N ASP A 229 1.09 -1.02 -3.03
CA ASP A 229 1.48 -0.95 -1.62
C ASP A 229 0.95 0.32 -0.91
N VAL A 230 0.33 1.23 -1.67
CA VAL A 230 -0.35 2.42 -1.11
C VAL A 230 0.62 3.34 -0.35
N VAL A 231 1.90 3.34 -0.73
CA VAL A 231 2.87 4.32 -0.21
C VAL A 231 2.56 5.73 -0.71
N PRO A 232 2.97 6.80 0.03
CA PRO A 232 2.68 8.17 -0.38
C PRO A 232 3.27 8.54 -1.75
N LEU A 233 2.41 9.06 -2.65
CA LEU A 233 2.80 9.54 -3.98
C LEU A 233 3.35 10.97 -3.93
N ARG A 234 4.49 11.11 -3.28
CA ARG A 234 5.30 12.34 -3.11
C ARG A 234 6.78 12.03 -3.40
N GLY A 235 7.61 13.07 -3.51
CA GLY A 235 9.05 12.92 -3.75
C GLY A 235 9.38 11.92 -4.87
N GLU A 236 10.29 10.99 -4.59
CA GLU A 236 10.71 9.97 -5.57
C GLU A 236 9.56 9.09 -6.05
N ASN A 237 8.67 8.62 -5.17
CA ASN A 237 7.52 7.79 -5.56
C ASN A 237 6.66 8.49 -6.62
N ARG A 238 6.48 9.80 -6.51
CA ARG A 238 5.71 10.58 -7.49
C ARG A 238 6.40 10.61 -8.86
N ARG A 239 7.72 10.80 -8.88
CA ARG A 239 8.53 10.74 -10.11
C ARG A 239 8.45 9.34 -10.73
N LEU A 240 8.70 8.31 -9.93
CA LEU A 240 8.73 6.91 -10.34
C LEU A 240 7.38 6.47 -10.91
N VAL A 241 6.27 6.74 -10.22
CA VAL A 241 4.93 6.41 -10.73
C VAL A 241 4.60 7.18 -12.00
N ARG A 242 4.97 8.46 -12.11
CA ARG A 242 4.74 9.24 -13.34
C ARG A 242 5.51 8.68 -14.54
N GLN A 243 6.75 8.25 -14.33
CA GLN A 243 7.57 7.61 -15.37
C GLN A 243 7.03 6.22 -15.70
N GLY A 244 6.71 5.43 -14.69
CA GLY A 244 6.20 4.08 -14.86
C GLY A 244 4.84 4.00 -15.51
N LEU A 245 3.91 4.93 -15.27
CA LEU A 245 2.65 4.99 -16.01
C LEU A 245 2.87 5.17 -17.52
N ARG A 246 3.86 5.99 -17.89
CA ARG A 246 4.26 6.17 -19.31
C ARG A 246 4.92 4.91 -19.86
N ALA A 247 5.71 4.21 -19.05
CA ALA A 247 6.34 2.95 -19.41
C ALA A 247 5.28 1.85 -19.61
N ILE A 248 4.33 1.69 -18.68
CA ILE A 248 3.22 0.74 -18.77
C ILE A 248 2.40 0.99 -20.04
N ALA A 249 2.06 2.26 -20.34
CA ALA A 249 1.31 2.61 -21.54
C ALA A 249 2.00 2.20 -22.85
N ARG A 250 3.33 1.99 -22.82
CA ARG A 250 4.17 1.64 -23.97
C ARG A 250 4.85 0.28 -23.82
N THR A 251 4.46 -0.51 -22.81
CA THR A 251 5.21 -1.71 -22.44
C THR A 251 5.13 -2.78 -23.54
N SER A 252 6.29 -3.38 -23.83
CA SER A 252 6.42 -4.56 -24.68
C SER A 252 6.41 -5.85 -23.88
N ARG A 253 6.46 -5.79 -22.54
CA ARG A 253 6.50 -6.97 -21.66
C ARG A 253 5.26 -7.84 -21.90
N PRO A 254 5.43 -9.11 -22.32
CA PRO A 254 4.31 -9.99 -22.59
C PRO A 254 3.34 -10.11 -21.41
N GLY A 255 3.89 -10.26 -20.20
CA GLY A 255 3.12 -10.37 -18.96
C GLY A 255 2.20 -9.19 -18.69
N LEU A 256 2.72 -7.95 -18.75
CA LEU A 256 1.92 -6.75 -18.50
C LEU A 256 0.87 -6.52 -19.58
N ARG A 257 1.19 -6.83 -20.84
CA ARG A 257 0.23 -6.73 -21.96
C ARG A 257 -0.93 -7.71 -21.77
N ALA A 258 -0.63 -8.97 -21.47
CA ALA A 258 -1.63 -9.99 -21.19
C ALA A 258 -2.49 -9.62 -19.98
N LEU A 259 -1.86 -9.14 -18.90
CA LEU A 259 -2.57 -8.70 -17.69
C LEU A 259 -3.52 -7.52 -17.96
N MET A 260 -3.08 -6.53 -18.75
CA MET A 260 -3.94 -5.41 -19.15
C MET A 260 -5.12 -5.88 -20.01
N ALA A 261 -4.90 -6.84 -20.91
CA ALA A 261 -5.95 -7.39 -21.77
C ALA A 261 -7.06 -8.06 -20.95
N VAL A 262 -6.71 -9.02 -20.08
CA VAL A 262 -7.71 -9.71 -19.21
C VAL A 262 -8.34 -8.75 -18.20
N ALA A 263 -7.61 -7.71 -17.78
CA ALA A 263 -8.13 -6.67 -16.91
C ALA A 263 -8.99 -5.63 -17.64
N GLN A 264 -9.09 -5.71 -18.97
CA GLN A 264 -9.77 -4.75 -19.86
C GLN A 264 -9.25 -3.31 -19.70
N VAL A 265 -7.96 -3.16 -19.41
CA VAL A 265 -7.28 -1.87 -19.28
C VAL A 265 -6.75 -1.46 -20.64
N ASP A 266 -7.21 -0.31 -21.13
CA ASP A 266 -6.64 0.34 -22.32
C ASP A 266 -5.27 0.95 -21.95
N PRO A 267 -4.17 0.52 -22.59
CA PRO A 267 -2.84 1.09 -22.34
C PRO A 267 -2.79 2.61 -22.55
N GLY A 268 -3.56 3.15 -23.49
CA GLY A 268 -3.63 4.60 -23.77
C GLY A 268 -4.33 5.41 -22.68
N ALA A 269 -5.08 4.74 -21.80
CA ALA A 269 -5.83 5.35 -20.71
C ALA A 269 -5.39 4.85 -19.32
N VAL A 270 -4.27 4.13 -19.23
CA VAL A 270 -3.77 3.62 -17.95
C VAL A 270 -3.47 4.75 -16.97
N ASP A 271 -3.95 4.58 -15.75
CA ASP A 271 -3.78 5.51 -14.65
C ASP A 271 -3.56 4.74 -13.34
N GLU A 272 -3.32 5.44 -12.23
CA GLU A 272 -3.07 4.84 -10.92
C GLU A 272 -4.26 3.99 -10.45
N ARG A 273 -5.48 4.32 -10.90
CA ARG A 273 -6.68 3.53 -10.56
C ARG A 273 -6.70 2.20 -11.30
N SER A 274 -6.24 2.19 -12.55
CA SER A 274 -6.07 0.97 -13.33
C SER A 274 -5.06 0.05 -12.65
N LEU A 275 -3.95 0.59 -12.13
CA LEU A 275 -2.98 -0.18 -11.37
C LEU A 275 -3.60 -0.73 -10.07
N ALA A 276 -4.14 0.15 -9.22
CA ALA A 276 -4.63 -0.22 -7.88
C ALA A 276 -5.86 -1.15 -7.88
N PHE A 277 -6.79 -0.96 -8.83
CA PHE A 277 -8.10 -1.62 -8.78
C PHE A 277 -8.34 -2.63 -9.91
N ARG A 278 -7.43 -2.74 -10.89
CA ARG A 278 -7.59 -3.68 -12.01
C ARG A 278 -6.39 -4.61 -12.15
N LEU A 279 -5.16 -4.10 -12.19
CA LEU A 279 -3.97 -4.94 -12.35
C LEU A 279 -3.54 -5.59 -11.04
N ALA A 280 -3.24 -4.78 -10.01
CA ALA A 280 -2.75 -5.27 -8.72
C ALA A 280 -3.65 -6.33 -8.06
N PRO A 281 -5.00 -6.25 -8.11
CA PRO A 281 -5.86 -7.28 -7.52
C PRO A 281 -5.70 -8.67 -8.14
N ARG A 282 -5.28 -8.78 -9.41
CA ARG A 282 -5.07 -10.06 -10.10
C ARG A 282 -3.79 -10.75 -9.65
N ILE A 283 -2.71 -9.97 -9.54
CA ILE A 283 -1.44 -10.42 -8.97
C ILE A 283 -1.64 -10.84 -7.51
N ASN A 284 -2.24 -9.97 -6.70
CA ASN A 284 -2.50 -10.25 -5.28
C ASN A 284 -3.47 -11.41 -5.04
N ALA A 285 -4.29 -11.79 -6.03
CA ALA A 285 -5.20 -12.92 -5.87
C ALA A 285 -4.42 -14.25 -5.81
N ALA A 286 -3.31 -14.35 -6.55
CA ALA A 286 -2.44 -15.53 -6.52
C ALA A 286 -1.92 -15.81 -5.11
N GLY A 287 -1.29 -14.83 -4.45
CA GLY A 287 -0.79 -14.99 -3.07
C GLY A 287 -1.89 -15.21 -2.01
N ARG A 288 -3.17 -15.01 -2.34
CA ARG A 288 -4.29 -15.18 -1.39
C ARG A 288 -4.98 -16.54 -1.49
N LEU A 289 -5.10 -17.08 -2.70
CA LEU A 289 -5.91 -18.26 -3.01
C LEU A 289 -5.14 -19.37 -3.73
N ALA A 290 -3.95 -19.10 -4.25
CA ALA A 290 -3.21 -20.01 -5.11
C ALA A 290 -1.70 -19.90 -4.83
N ARG A 291 -0.88 -20.33 -5.80
CA ARG A 291 0.58 -20.19 -5.72
C ARG A 291 0.99 -18.80 -6.23
N ALA A 292 1.74 -18.07 -5.41
CA ALA A 292 2.20 -16.72 -5.71
C ALA A 292 3.27 -16.66 -6.83
N ASP A 293 3.92 -17.79 -7.12
CA ASP A 293 4.90 -17.93 -8.19
C ASP A 293 4.34 -17.67 -9.59
N LEU A 294 3.04 -17.95 -9.83
CA LEU A 294 2.38 -17.63 -11.11
C LEU A 294 2.46 -16.14 -11.45
N ALA A 295 2.28 -15.29 -10.45
CA ALA A 295 2.37 -13.85 -10.63
C ALA A 295 3.80 -13.41 -10.99
N LEU A 296 4.82 -14.01 -10.35
CA LEU A 296 6.21 -13.75 -10.68
C LEU A 296 6.57 -14.29 -12.08
N GLU A 297 6.12 -15.50 -12.42
CA GLU A 297 6.33 -16.10 -13.74
C GLU A 297 5.74 -15.22 -14.85
N LEU A 298 4.55 -14.64 -14.64
CA LEU A 298 3.96 -13.68 -15.56
C LEU A 298 4.88 -12.48 -15.81
N LEU A 299 5.51 -11.94 -14.77
CA LEU A 299 6.37 -10.76 -14.90
C LEU A 299 7.73 -11.09 -15.52
N LEU A 300 8.18 -12.34 -15.44
CA LEU A 300 9.47 -12.80 -15.95
C LEU A 300 9.41 -13.46 -17.34
N THR A 301 8.23 -13.92 -17.78
CA THR A 301 8.12 -14.67 -19.05
C THR A 301 8.30 -13.77 -20.27
N GLU A 302 9.03 -14.30 -21.26
CA GLU A 302 9.21 -13.69 -22.57
C GLU A 302 8.30 -14.31 -23.64
N ASP A 303 7.55 -15.36 -23.31
CA ASP A 303 6.61 -16.04 -24.23
C ASP A 303 5.21 -15.40 -24.12
N PRO A 304 4.70 -14.72 -25.17
CA PRO A 304 3.36 -14.15 -25.18
C PRO A 304 2.24 -15.17 -24.94
N ALA A 305 2.35 -16.38 -25.48
CA ALA A 305 1.33 -17.39 -25.30
C ALA A 305 1.31 -17.91 -23.85
N ARG A 306 2.49 -18.04 -23.22
CA ARG A 306 2.57 -18.36 -21.78
C ARG A 306 2.01 -17.23 -20.94
N ALA A 307 2.34 -15.98 -21.27
CA ALA A 307 1.82 -14.82 -20.56
C ALA A 307 0.27 -14.74 -20.60
N GLU A 308 -0.34 -14.99 -21.75
CA GLU A 308 -1.80 -15.05 -21.91
C GLU A 308 -2.43 -16.11 -21.00
N ARG A 309 -1.90 -17.35 -21.04
CA ARG A 309 -2.39 -18.44 -20.19
C ARG A 309 -2.30 -18.12 -18.70
N ILE A 310 -1.18 -17.55 -18.26
CA ILE A 310 -1.00 -17.17 -16.85
C ILE A 310 -1.94 -16.01 -16.49
N ALA A 311 -2.09 -15.01 -17.36
CA ALA A 311 -2.98 -13.87 -17.11
C ALA A 311 -4.45 -14.31 -16.98
N ASP A 312 -4.92 -15.22 -17.83
CA ASP A 312 -6.27 -15.80 -17.76
C ASP A 312 -6.49 -16.55 -16.43
N GLU A 313 -5.47 -17.30 -15.99
CA GLU A 313 -5.53 -18.02 -14.73
C GLU A 313 -5.55 -17.07 -13.53
N LEU A 314 -4.73 -16.02 -13.51
CA LEU A 314 -4.77 -14.98 -12.49
C LEU A 314 -6.12 -14.24 -12.46
N ASP A 315 -6.74 -14.02 -13.62
CA ASP A 315 -8.07 -13.42 -13.73
C ASP A 315 -9.16 -14.34 -13.15
N ARG A 316 -9.07 -15.66 -13.44
CA ARG A 316 -9.94 -16.68 -12.85
C ARG A 316 -9.79 -16.72 -11.32
N ILE A 317 -8.57 -16.77 -10.79
CA ILE A 317 -8.30 -16.76 -9.35
C ILE A 317 -8.82 -15.47 -8.70
N ASN A 318 -8.65 -14.32 -9.36
CA ASN A 318 -9.20 -13.06 -8.85
C ASN A 318 -10.74 -13.05 -8.80
N ARG A 319 -11.43 -13.61 -9.80
CA ARG A 319 -12.90 -13.78 -9.76
C ARG A 319 -13.32 -14.67 -8.59
N GLU A 320 -12.68 -15.83 -8.44
CA GLU A 320 -12.93 -16.75 -7.32
C GLU A 320 -12.74 -16.05 -5.96
N ARG A 321 -11.69 -15.23 -5.83
CA ARG A 321 -11.48 -14.39 -4.64
C ARG A 321 -12.61 -13.39 -4.41
N GLN A 322 -13.15 -12.75 -5.44
CA GLN A 322 -14.31 -11.84 -5.30
C GLN A 322 -15.55 -12.59 -4.80
N ASP A 323 -15.75 -13.82 -5.27
CA ASP A 323 -16.90 -14.63 -4.88
C ASP A 323 -16.81 -15.10 -3.42
N VAL A 324 -15.64 -15.58 -3.01
CA VAL A 324 -15.35 -15.94 -1.60
C VAL A 324 -15.49 -14.71 -0.70
N GLU A 325 -14.98 -13.56 -1.13
CA GLU A 325 -15.10 -12.30 -0.39
C GLU A 325 -16.54 -11.87 -0.22
N THR A 326 -17.34 -11.95 -1.29
CA THR A 326 -18.75 -11.57 -1.26
C THR A 326 -19.55 -12.46 -0.32
N ARG A 327 -19.36 -13.78 -0.39
CA ARG A 327 -20.00 -14.75 0.51
C ARG A 327 -19.61 -14.53 1.97
N THR A 328 -18.32 -14.33 2.24
CA THR A 328 -17.80 -14.08 3.58
C THR A 328 -18.32 -12.77 4.16
N LEU A 329 -18.38 -11.70 3.35
CA LEU A 329 -18.94 -10.41 3.77
C LEU A 329 -20.44 -10.53 4.09
N PHE A 330 -21.20 -11.26 3.28
CA PHE A 330 -22.63 -11.50 3.55
C PHE A 330 -22.82 -12.24 4.88
N ALA A 331 -22.05 -13.30 5.12
CA ALA A 331 -22.08 -14.04 6.39
C ALA A 331 -21.67 -13.18 7.59
N ALA A 332 -20.63 -12.35 7.44
CA ALA A 332 -20.19 -11.43 8.49
C ALA A 332 -21.24 -10.34 8.81
N GLU A 333 -21.94 -9.83 7.80
CA GLU A 333 -23.05 -8.89 8.01
C GLU A 333 -24.23 -9.52 8.74
N ALA A 334 -24.58 -10.76 8.40
CA ALA A 334 -25.62 -11.51 9.10
C ALA A 334 -25.25 -11.74 10.57
N ALA A 335 -24.02 -12.21 10.84
CA ALA A 335 -23.53 -12.44 12.21
C ALA A 335 -23.47 -11.14 13.04
N ARG A 336 -23.20 -10.00 12.40
CA ARG A 336 -23.21 -8.68 13.06
C ARG A 336 -24.62 -8.23 13.46
N ALA A 337 -25.68 -8.67 12.79
CA ALA A 337 -27.02 -8.11 12.91
C ALA A 337 -27.54 -8.10 14.36
N GLU A 338 -27.28 -9.16 15.13
CA GLU A 338 -27.65 -9.30 16.55
C GLU A 338 -26.92 -8.30 17.47
N HIS A 339 -25.82 -7.72 17.00
CA HIS A 339 -24.94 -6.83 17.74
C HIS A 339 -24.64 -5.55 16.96
N ALA A 340 -25.62 -5.06 16.20
CA ALA A 340 -25.43 -3.95 15.27
C ALA A 340 -24.77 -2.69 15.90
N GLU A 341 -25.13 -2.39 17.15
CA GLU A 341 -24.65 -1.22 17.90
C GLU A 341 -23.33 -1.43 18.65
N ALA A 342 -22.72 -2.61 18.53
CA ALA A 342 -21.47 -2.92 19.23
C ALA A 342 -20.36 -1.91 18.86
N PRO A 343 -19.51 -1.51 19.83
CA PRO A 343 -18.44 -0.54 19.59
C PRO A 343 -17.32 -1.09 18.69
N ALA A 344 -17.23 -2.42 18.57
CA ALA A 344 -16.35 -3.16 17.69
C ALA A 344 -17.01 -4.52 17.37
N TYR A 345 -16.61 -5.13 16.25
CA TYR A 345 -17.08 -6.44 15.85
C TYR A 345 -15.97 -7.46 15.98
N VAL A 346 -16.25 -8.59 16.61
CA VAL A 346 -15.38 -9.77 16.64
C VAL A 346 -16.23 -10.93 16.18
N LEU A 347 -16.03 -11.36 14.93
CA LEU A 347 -16.86 -12.36 14.28
C LEU A 347 -16.00 -13.54 13.88
N ALA A 348 -16.49 -14.75 14.09
CA ALA A 348 -15.83 -15.98 13.70
C ALA A 348 -16.78 -16.82 12.85
N GLY A 349 -16.22 -17.52 11.85
CA GLY A 349 -17.01 -18.38 10.97
C GLY A 349 -16.20 -19.56 10.47
N GLU A 350 -16.84 -20.72 10.44
CA GLU A 350 -16.32 -21.92 9.79
C GLU A 350 -16.41 -21.76 8.26
N GLY A 351 -15.43 -22.33 7.55
CA GLY A 351 -15.35 -22.24 6.08
C GLY A 351 -14.98 -20.84 5.54
N TRP A 352 -14.71 -19.85 6.39
CA TRP A 352 -14.17 -18.58 5.96
C TRP A 352 -12.72 -18.74 5.51
N HIS A 353 -12.37 -18.18 4.34
CA HIS A 353 -11.04 -18.35 3.79
C HIS A 353 -10.02 -17.38 4.42
N PRO A 354 -8.89 -17.85 5.00
CA PRO A 354 -7.86 -16.99 5.60
C PRO A 354 -7.30 -15.93 4.64
N GLY A 355 -7.21 -16.28 3.34
CA GLY A 355 -6.88 -15.41 2.20
C GLY A 355 -7.68 -14.09 2.11
N VAL A 356 -8.91 -14.09 2.64
CA VAL A 356 -9.93 -13.08 2.33
C VAL A 356 -10.46 -12.33 3.56
N ILE A 357 -10.39 -12.93 4.76
CA ILE A 357 -10.88 -12.31 6.01
C ILE A 357 -10.31 -10.91 6.29
N GLY A 358 -9.07 -10.62 5.87
CA GLY A 358 -8.49 -9.28 6.01
C GLY A 358 -9.18 -8.22 5.15
N ILE A 359 -9.57 -8.58 3.92
CA ILE A 359 -10.27 -7.66 3.02
C ILE A 359 -11.69 -7.39 3.54
N VAL A 360 -12.36 -8.45 4.00
CA VAL A 360 -13.72 -8.35 4.56
C VAL A 360 -13.70 -7.53 5.85
N ALA A 361 -12.72 -7.71 6.74
CA ALA A 361 -12.57 -6.90 7.94
C ALA A 361 -12.43 -5.40 7.61
N SER A 362 -11.64 -5.05 6.59
CA SER A 362 -11.51 -3.68 6.10
C SER A 362 -12.83 -3.14 5.53
N ARG A 363 -13.57 -3.93 4.74
CA ARG A 363 -14.90 -3.52 4.24
C ARG A 363 -15.92 -3.30 5.36
N MET A 364 -15.91 -4.15 6.39
CA MET A 364 -16.76 -4.00 7.58
C MET A 364 -16.45 -2.69 8.32
N VAL A 365 -15.16 -2.37 8.47
CA VAL A 365 -14.69 -1.11 9.06
C VAL A 365 -15.10 0.10 8.25
N GLU A 366 -14.98 0.03 6.92
CA GLU A 366 -15.40 1.11 6.02
C GLU A 366 -16.90 1.36 6.07
N ARG A 367 -17.71 0.29 6.09
CA ARG A 367 -19.18 0.38 6.08
C ARG A 367 -19.74 0.85 7.42
N HIS A 368 -19.23 0.32 8.52
CA HIS A 368 -19.83 0.52 9.85
C HIS A 368 -19.08 1.54 10.70
N HIS A 369 -17.90 1.98 10.26
CA HIS A 369 -17.05 2.89 11.02
C HIS A 369 -16.72 2.39 12.44
N ARG A 370 -16.56 1.07 12.59
CA ARG A 370 -16.14 0.38 13.83
C ARG A 370 -14.94 -0.53 13.57
N PRO A 371 -14.03 -0.72 14.54
CA PRO A 371 -13.02 -1.77 14.47
C PRO A 371 -13.66 -3.14 14.23
N CYS A 372 -13.03 -3.98 13.42
CA CYS A 372 -13.53 -5.32 13.10
C CYS A 372 -12.40 -6.35 13.18
N VAL A 373 -12.66 -7.46 13.84
CA VAL A 373 -11.84 -8.68 13.84
C VAL A 373 -12.67 -9.76 13.18
N LEU A 374 -12.11 -10.40 12.14
CA LEU A 374 -12.67 -11.61 11.56
C LEU A 374 -11.75 -12.79 11.83
N ILE A 375 -12.34 -13.92 12.20
CA ILE A 375 -11.62 -15.16 12.52
C ILE A 375 -12.13 -16.26 11.59
N ALA A 376 -11.25 -16.75 10.73
CA ALA A 376 -11.48 -17.97 9.97
C ALA A 376 -11.19 -19.17 10.87
N LEU A 377 -12.20 -19.99 11.14
CA LEU A 377 -12.08 -21.19 11.98
C LEU A 377 -11.69 -22.40 11.14
N ASP A 378 -10.74 -23.19 11.67
CA ASP A 378 -10.30 -24.48 11.14
C ASP A 378 -10.14 -25.46 12.32
N GLY A 379 -11.19 -26.26 12.57
CA GLY A 379 -11.26 -27.14 13.72
C GLY A 379 -11.15 -26.38 15.05
N ASP A 380 -10.11 -26.71 15.84
CA ASP A 380 -9.82 -26.08 17.13
C ASP A 380 -8.93 -24.82 17.02
N ARG A 381 -8.48 -24.49 15.81
CA ARG A 381 -7.63 -23.32 15.52
C ARG A 381 -8.40 -22.26 14.75
N GLY A 382 -7.91 -21.04 14.79
CA GLY A 382 -8.48 -19.95 14.01
C GLY A 382 -7.43 -18.92 13.63
N ARG A 383 -7.51 -18.42 12.40
CA ARG A 383 -6.67 -17.32 11.92
C ARG A 383 -7.46 -16.03 11.94
N GLY A 384 -6.93 -15.02 12.63
CA GLY A 384 -7.57 -13.72 12.79
C GLY A 384 -7.02 -12.67 11.84
N SER A 385 -7.87 -11.73 11.42
CA SER A 385 -7.46 -10.48 10.77
C SER A 385 -8.18 -9.29 11.40
N VAL A 386 -7.46 -8.18 11.57
CA VAL A 386 -7.93 -6.95 12.18
C VAL A 386 -8.05 -5.86 11.13
N GLY A 387 -9.18 -5.16 11.11
CA GLY A 387 -9.36 -3.88 10.45
C GLY A 387 -9.67 -2.76 11.45
N VAL A 388 -9.12 -1.57 11.23
CA VAL A 388 -9.34 -0.37 12.06
C VAL A 388 -9.46 0.88 11.20
N LEU A 389 -10.32 1.84 11.58
CA LEU A 389 -10.46 3.09 10.83
C LEU A 389 -9.23 3.96 10.96
N GLY A 390 -8.77 4.46 9.82
CA GLY A 390 -7.68 5.42 9.77
C GLY A 390 -6.46 4.88 10.46
N ALA A 391 -6.14 3.59 10.24
CA ALA A 391 -4.80 3.07 10.50
C ALA A 391 -3.81 4.11 9.95
N PRO A 392 -3.14 4.88 10.82
CA PRO A 392 -2.04 5.68 10.33
C PRO A 392 -0.99 4.68 9.82
N PRO A 393 -0.13 5.04 8.86
CA PRO A 393 1.17 4.37 8.79
C PRO A 393 1.69 4.40 10.23
N PRO A 394 2.10 3.26 10.80
CA PRO A 394 2.30 3.22 12.24
C PRO A 394 3.32 4.32 12.55
N LEU A 395 2.92 5.30 13.36
CA LEU A 395 3.79 6.40 13.74
C LEU A 395 4.79 5.87 14.76
N ARG A 396 6.03 6.38 14.69
CA ARG A 396 7.11 6.07 15.64
C ARG A 396 6.60 6.22 17.06
N ARG A 397 6.59 5.13 17.85
CA ARG A 397 6.38 5.24 19.29
C ARG A 397 7.66 5.86 19.89
N PRO A 398 7.57 6.89 20.73
CA PRO A 398 8.73 7.30 21.50
C PRO A 398 9.17 6.14 22.43
N PRO A 399 10.48 5.98 22.69
CA PRO A 399 10.99 4.90 23.50
C PRO A 399 10.34 4.92 24.88
N ARG A 400 9.82 3.76 25.32
CA ARG A 400 9.26 3.61 26.67
C ARG A 400 10.39 3.77 27.68
N ARG A 401 10.33 4.80 28.53
CA ARG A 401 11.16 4.89 29.73
C ARG A 401 10.93 3.62 30.57
N ARG A 402 12.00 2.87 30.82
CA ARG A 402 12.03 1.69 31.70
C ARG A 402 11.52 2.10 33.09
N ARG A 403 10.56 1.36 33.64
CA ARG A 403 10.29 1.34 35.09
C ARG A 403 10.90 0.08 35.70
N PRO A 404 11.43 0.16 36.94
CA PRO A 404 12.21 -0.92 37.53
C PRO A 404 11.32 -2.11 37.93
N ARG A 405 11.92 -3.30 37.86
CA ARG A 405 11.34 -4.59 38.30
C ARG A 405 11.08 -4.54 39.80
N ASP A 406 9.93 -5.05 40.22
CA ASP A 406 9.73 -5.43 41.61
C ASP A 406 9.12 -6.83 41.75
N ARG A 407 9.57 -7.52 42.81
CA ARG A 407 9.45 -8.95 43.09
C ARG A 407 8.13 -9.30 43.79
N GLY A 408 7.65 -10.53 43.55
CA GLY A 408 6.95 -11.39 44.53
C GLY A 408 5.51 -11.04 44.94
N GLY A 409 4.59 -12.01 44.87
CA GLY A 409 3.29 -11.91 45.54
C GLY A 409 2.30 -13.02 45.18
N ARG A 410 1.87 -13.78 46.19
CA ARG A 410 1.11 -15.05 46.14
C ARG A 410 -0.40 -14.90 45.83
N GLY A 411 -0.92 -16.00 45.27
CA GLY A 411 -2.28 -16.59 45.32
C GLY A 411 -3.50 -15.86 45.91
N GLY A 412 -4.60 -15.91 45.15
CA GLY A 412 -5.99 -15.78 45.64
C GLY A 412 -7.00 -16.15 44.54
N ARG A 413 -7.76 -17.24 44.74
CA ARG A 413 -8.85 -17.70 43.84
C ARG A 413 -10.18 -17.03 44.22
N VAL A 414 -10.96 -16.59 43.22
CA VAL A 414 -12.42 -16.32 43.31
C VAL A 414 -13.05 -16.75 41.97
N PRO A 415 -14.23 -17.43 41.93
CA PRO A 415 -14.74 -18.04 40.70
C PRO A 415 -15.57 -17.05 39.87
N ALA A 416 -15.41 -17.09 38.54
CA ALA A 416 -16.35 -16.53 37.59
C ALA A 416 -16.83 -17.65 36.66
N ARG A 417 -18.12 -17.98 36.74
CA ARG A 417 -18.79 -18.94 35.85
C ARG A 417 -19.06 -18.29 34.50
N ILE A 418 -18.54 -18.89 33.43
CA ILE A 418 -19.09 -18.78 32.08
C ILE A 418 -19.28 -20.23 31.61
N ARG A 419 -20.52 -20.62 31.32
CA ARG A 419 -20.88 -21.95 30.78
C ARG A 419 -20.80 -21.90 29.25
N PRO A 420 -20.09 -22.82 28.58
CA PRO A 420 -20.27 -23.10 27.16
C PRO A 420 -21.34 -24.20 26.96
N PRO A 421 -21.93 -24.34 25.75
CA PRO A 421 -22.60 -25.57 25.36
C PRO A 421 -21.57 -26.69 25.15
N ARG A 422 -22.03 -27.93 25.29
CA ARG A 422 -21.26 -29.13 25.65
C ARG A 422 -20.32 -29.64 24.55
N GLY A 423 -19.11 -30.05 24.96
CA GLY A 423 -18.31 -31.09 24.31
C GLY A 423 -16.89 -30.67 23.89
N GLY A 424 -15.86 -31.05 24.66
CA GLY A 424 -14.44 -30.95 24.25
C GLY A 424 -13.52 -30.36 25.32
N ARG A 425 -12.44 -31.07 25.66
CA ARG A 425 -11.54 -30.83 26.81
C ARG A 425 -10.68 -29.58 26.65
N THR A 426 -10.49 -28.83 27.74
CA THR A 426 -9.58 -27.67 27.85
C THR A 426 -8.11 -28.07 28.03
N VAL A 427 -7.22 -27.50 27.23
CA VAL A 427 -5.79 -27.31 27.54
C VAL A 427 -5.53 -25.81 27.64
N ALA A 428 -4.82 -25.40 28.70
CA ALA A 428 -4.66 -24.02 29.12
C ALA A 428 -3.56 -23.27 28.33
N GLY A 429 -3.83 -21.99 28.02
CA GLY A 429 -2.86 -21.03 27.47
C GLY A 429 -3.46 -19.63 27.29
N GLY A 430 -3.83 -18.97 28.39
CA GLY A 430 -4.51 -17.66 28.34
C GLY A 430 -3.58 -16.45 28.16
N PRO A 431 -3.95 -15.42 27.38
CA PRO A 431 -3.33 -14.10 27.41
C PRO A 431 -3.89 -13.24 28.55
N ARG A 432 -3.01 -12.49 29.22
CA ARG A 432 -3.33 -11.60 30.34
C ARG A 432 -4.10 -10.36 29.87
N SER A 433 -5.35 -10.21 30.30
CA SER A 433 -6.14 -8.97 30.19
C SER A 433 -5.91 -8.07 31.42
N ASN A 434 -5.48 -6.82 31.22
CA ASN A 434 -5.36 -5.83 32.30
C ASN A 434 -6.71 -5.11 32.55
N ARG A 435 -7.12 -5.06 33.83
CA ARG A 435 -8.34 -4.42 34.32
C ARG A 435 -8.30 -2.89 34.14
N ALA A 436 -9.44 -2.32 33.75
CA ALA A 436 -9.79 -0.93 34.02
C ALA A 436 -10.51 -0.85 35.37
N GLY A 437 -9.95 -0.10 36.32
CA GLY A 437 -10.55 0.24 37.61
C GLY A 437 -10.00 1.60 38.05
N GLY A 438 -10.89 2.57 38.24
CA GLY A 438 -10.58 3.99 38.21
C GLY A 438 -9.80 4.55 39.41
N ARG A 439 -9.21 5.72 39.19
CA ARG A 439 -9.10 6.81 40.17
C ARG A 439 -8.72 8.15 39.50
N ARG A 440 -9.56 9.15 39.83
CA ARG A 440 -9.35 10.60 40.02
C ARG A 440 -8.83 11.50 38.88
N ARG A 441 -9.49 12.66 38.85
CA ARG A 441 -9.42 13.80 37.93
C ARG A 441 -7.99 14.36 37.79
N GLY A 442 -7.58 14.55 36.54
CA GLY A 442 -6.47 15.41 36.12
C GLY A 442 -6.65 15.70 34.64
N ALA A 443 -6.95 16.95 34.29
CA ALA A 443 -7.28 17.38 32.94
C ALA A 443 -6.03 17.38 32.04
N GLY A 444 -6.12 16.66 30.92
CA GLY A 444 -5.18 16.68 29.80
C GLY A 444 -5.92 16.24 28.54
N PRO A 445 -5.59 16.73 27.33
CA PRO A 445 -6.48 16.64 26.19
C PRO A 445 -6.59 15.18 25.71
N ALA A 446 -7.76 14.58 25.96
CA ALA A 446 -8.13 13.27 25.45
C ALA A 446 -8.20 13.32 23.91
N ARG A 447 -7.28 12.63 23.24
CA ARG A 447 -7.33 12.41 21.79
C ARG A 447 -8.49 11.47 21.47
N ARG A 448 -9.56 12.02 20.89
CA ARG A 448 -10.70 11.27 20.36
C ARG A 448 -10.29 10.44 19.14
N ALA A 449 -10.70 9.17 19.11
CA ALA A 449 -10.76 8.38 17.89
C ALA A 449 -11.55 9.17 16.82
N SER A 450 -10.96 9.35 15.65
CA SER A 450 -11.57 10.12 14.57
C SER A 450 -12.75 9.35 13.99
N ARG A 451 -13.96 9.84 14.23
CA ARG A 451 -15.15 9.45 13.44
C ARG A 451 -14.90 9.81 11.97
N GLY A 452 -15.36 8.96 11.05
CA GLY A 452 -15.25 9.19 9.60
C GLY A 452 -15.67 10.62 9.23
N GLY A 453 -14.72 11.38 8.69
CA GLY A 453 -14.91 12.80 8.39
C GLY A 453 -14.64 13.09 6.92
N ALA A 454 -15.53 13.89 6.31
CA ALA A 454 -15.30 14.43 4.98
C ALA A 454 -14.40 15.68 5.11
N ARG A 455 -13.26 15.68 4.43
CA ARG A 455 -12.33 16.83 4.42
C ARG A 455 -12.53 17.64 3.15
N ALA A 456 -12.90 18.91 3.28
CA ALA A 456 -12.97 19.83 2.17
C ALA A 456 -11.61 20.51 1.95
N ALA A 457 -11.15 20.54 0.70
CA ALA A 457 -9.85 21.09 0.32
C ALA A 457 -9.90 22.61 0.05
N ALA A 458 -11.04 23.16 -0.37
CA ALA A 458 -11.29 24.61 -0.42
C ALA A 458 -12.80 24.90 -0.38
N ALA A 459 -13.18 26.13 -0.05
CA ALA A 459 -14.56 26.62 -0.15
C ALA A 459 -14.66 27.60 -1.32
N LEU A 460 -15.61 27.42 -2.24
CA LEU A 460 -15.84 28.36 -3.34
C LEU A 460 -17.01 29.29 -3.02
N ARG A 461 -16.87 30.58 -3.38
CA ARG A 461 -17.99 31.53 -3.35
C ARG A 461 -18.85 31.36 -4.60
N ALA A 462 -20.18 31.38 -4.44
CA ALA A 462 -21.11 31.35 -5.56
C ALA A 462 -20.93 32.63 -6.40
N GLY A 463 -20.62 32.49 -7.69
CA GLY A 463 -20.47 33.62 -8.64
C GLY A 463 -19.10 33.80 -9.28
N GLU A 464 -18.07 33.03 -8.92
CA GLU A 464 -16.79 33.09 -9.65
C GLU A 464 -16.96 32.54 -11.10
N PRO A 465 -16.51 33.28 -12.13
CA PRO A 465 -16.62 32.84 -13.51
C PRO A 465 -15.80 31.57 -13.76
N ARG A 466 -16.31 30.68 -14.63
CA ARG A 466 -15.57 29.49 -15.14
C ARG A 466 -14.36 29.83 -16.01
N ALA A 467 -13.82 31.05 -15.92
CA ALA A 467 -12.57 31.40 -16.55
C ALA A 467 -11.44 30.73 -15.75
N HIS A 468 -10.81 29.72 -16.34
CA HIS A 468 -9.72 28.91 -15.77
C HIS A 468 -10.12 27.70 -14.90
N VAL A 469 -11.08 26.89 -15.38
CA VAL A 469 -10.78 25.45 -15.40
C VAL A 469 -9.88 25.25 -16.61
N PRO A 470 -8.56 25.04 -16.48
CA PRO A 470 -7.75 24.78 -17.65
C PRO A 470 -8.35 23.55 -18.34
N ARG A 471 -8.63 23.65 -19.64
CA ARG A 471 -8.70 22.44 -20.48
C ARG A 471 -7.31 21.82 -20.42
N THR A 472 -7.06 20.98 -19.43
CA THR A 472 -5.88 20.10 -19.38
C THR A 472 -6.04 19.07 -20.50
N ARG A 473 -5.71 19.49 -21.73
CA ARG A 473 -5.56 18.61 -22.89
C ARG A 473 -4.13 18.08 -23.04
N SER A 474 -3.22 18.40 -22.12
CA SER A 474 -1.83 17.91 -22.11
C SER A 474 -1.43 17.10 -20.87
N ALA A 475 -2.38 16.68 -20.03
CA ALA A 475 -2.12 15.81 -18.88
C ALA A 475 -3.08 14.60 -18.91
N GLY A 476 -2.67 13.54 -19.61
CA GLY A 476 -3.14 12.19 -19.29
C GLY A 476 -2.73 11.88 -17.85
N GLY A 477 -3.69 11.51 -17.01
CA GLY A 477 -3.54 11.45 -15.56
C GLY A 477 -4.64 12.23 -14.83
N ARG A 478 -5.90 11.94 -15.14
CA ARG A 478 -7.02 12.45 -14.33
C ARG A 478 -7.20 11.54 -13.12
N ARG A 479 -6.49 11.84 -12.03
CA ARG A 479 -6.73 11.43 -10.61
C ARG A 479 -5.61 10.58 -9.96
N ALA A 480 -4.52 11.24 -9.57
CA ALA A 480 -3.83 10.88 -8.33
C ALA A 480 -3.20 12.12 -7.67
N LEU A 481 -3.72 12.48 -6.51
CA LEU A 481 -3.11 13.47 -5.63
C LEU A 481 -2.89 12.76 -4.29
N ASP A 482 -1.69 12.21 -4.06
CA ASP A 482 -1.13 11.99 -2.72
C ASP A 482 -1.82 10.94 -1.81
N GLY A 483 -2.31 9.80 -2.33
CA GLY A 483 -3.05 8.83 -1.49
C GLY A 483 -4.29 9.43 -0.79
N ARG A 484 -4.66 10.65 -1.17
CA ARG A 484 -5.72 11.47 -0.64
C ARG A 484 -6.70 11.73 -1.77
N ARG A 485 -7.99 11.71 -1.44
CA ARG A 485 -9.07 11.91 -2.42
C ARG A 485 -8.86 13.23 -3.18
N GLN A 486 -9.36 13.31 -4.42
CA GLN A 486 -9.44 14.58 -5.14
C GLN A 486 -9.95 15.69 -4.22
N PRO A 487 -9.45 16.93 -4.37
CA PRO A 487 -9.89 18.04 -3.53
C PRO A 487 -11.41 18.17 -3.60
N ALA A 488 -12.09 17.86 -2.50
CA ALA A 488 -13.52 18.10 -2.37
C ALA A 488 -13.71 19.59 -2.12
N LEU A 489 -14.40 20.28 -3.03
CA LEU A 489 -14.71 21.69 -2.90
C LEU A 489 -16.04 21.84 -2.15
N ALA A 490 -16.03 22.55 -1.04
CA ALA A 490 -17.26 22.93 -0.36
C ALA A 490 -17.88 24.12 -1.08
N VAL A 491 -19.06 23.94 -1.68
CA VAL A 491 -19.83 25.02 -2.28
C VAL A 491 -21.09 25.20 -1.44
N HIS A 492 -21.25 26.38 -0.87
CA HIS A 492 -22.48 26.75 -0.18
C HIS A 492 -23.30 27.66 -1.08
N ASP A 493 -24.37 27.13 -1.67
CA ASP A 493 -25.36 27.92 -2.38
C ASP A 493 -26.50 28.26 -1.42
N ARG A 494 -26.98 29.52 -1.43
CA ARG A 494 -28.15 29.97 -0.66
C ARG A 494 -29.47 29.70 -1.38
N ARG A 495 -29.47 29.15 -2.61
CA ARG A 495 -30.68 28.83 -3.37
C ARG A 495 -30.75 27.36 -3.77
N ARG A 496 -31.20 26.48 -2.87
CA ARG A 496 -31.82 25.22 -3.31
C ARG A 496 -33.23 25.51 -3.84
N GLY A 497 -33.31 26.02 -5.07
CA GLY A 497 -34.58 26.14 -5.78
C GLY A 497 -35.01 24.79 -6.35
N GLY A 498 -36.07 24.20 -5.80
CA GLY A 498 -36.87 23.12 -6.40
C GLY A 498 -36.33 21.70 -6.22
N THR A 499 -36.63 21.05 -5.10
CA THR A 499 -36.59 19.58 -4.99
C THR A 499 -37.92 19.01 -5.48
N SER A 500 -37.94 18.39 -6.66
CA SER A 500 -39.04 17.49 -7.05
C SER A 500 -38.71 16.08 -6.56
N GLU A 501 -39.55 15.53 -5.69
CA GLU A 501 -39.49 14.13 -5.30
C GLU A 501 -39.95 13.26 -6.49
N GLY A 502 -38.97 12.68 -7.19
CA GLY A 502 -39.20 11.57 -8.10
C GLY A 502 -38.36 10.39 -7.60
N GLY A 503 -39.01 9.28 -7.26
CA GLY A 503 -38.33 8.05 -6.90
C GLY A 503 -37.41 7.57 -8.04
N GLY A 504 -36.16 7.28 -7.70
CA GLY A 504 -35.11 6.91 -8.65
C GLY A 504 -33.98 7.94 -8.69
N VAL A 505 -32.75 7.47 -8.46
CA VAL A 505 -31.46 8.20 -8.45
C VAL A 505 -31.48 9.50 -9.29
N PRO A 506 -31.22 10.71 -8.72
CA PRO A 506 -31.48 11.96 -9.43
C PRO A 506 -30.41 12.31 -10.50
N ASP A 507 -30.86 12.18 -11.74
CA ASP A 507 -30.84 13.10 -12.89
C ASP A 507 -29.67 14.12 -13.07
N ARG A 508 -28.82 13.82 -14.06
CA ARG A 508 -27.74 14.70 -14.59
C ARG A 508 -28.22 15.75 -15.61
N SER A 509 -29.50 15.79 -15.98
CA SER A 509 -29.95 16.48 -17.20
C SER A 509 -30.25 17.98 -17.05
N ARG A 510 -30.55 18.50 -15.85
CA ARG A 510 -30.95 19.93 -15.70
C ARG A 510 -29.79 20.94 -15.70
N LEU A 511 -28.58 20.54 -15.29
CA LEU A 511 -27.41 21.42 -15.36
C LEU A 511 -26.89 21.58 -16.80
N ALA A 512 -27.13 20.57 -17.66
CA ALA A 512 -26.75 20.61 -19.07
C ALA A 512 -27.66 21.53 -19.90
N ALA A 513 -28.95 21.63 -19.54
CA ALA A 513 -29.93 22.45 -20.25
C ALA A 513 -29.72 23.96 -20.03
N GLN A 514 -29.27 24.38 -18.84
CA GLN A 514 -28.95 25.79 -18.57
C GLN A 514 -27.64 26.26 -19.22
N LEU A 515 -26.72 25.33 -19.54
CA LEU A 515 -25.42 25.66 -20.15
C LEU A 515 -25.49 25.90 -21.67
N ARG A 516 -26.60 25.55 -22.35
CA ARG A 516 -26.74 25.75 -23.81
C ARG A 516 -27.30 27.11 -24.23
N ARG A 517 -27.87 27.90 -23.32
CA ARG A 517 -28.50 29.19 -23.66
C ARG A 517 -27.58 30.43 -23.54
N GLY A 518 -26.34 30.26 -23.08
CA GLY A 518 -25.41 31.37 -22.82
C GLY A 518 -24.40 31.70 -23.93
N ALA A 519 -24.44 31.02 -25.08
CA ALA A 519 -23.46 31.20 -26.15
C ALA A 519 -24.10 31.86 -27.36
N LEU A 520 -24.26 33.19 -27.34
CA LEU A 520 -24.47 34.01 -28.55
C LEU A 520 -24.31 35.50 -28.22
N ARG A 521 -23.16 36.07 -28.60
CA ARG A 521 -22.93 37.41 -29.19
C ARG A 521 -21.48 37.86 -28.93
N CYS A 522 -20.57 37.50 -29.83
CA CYS A 522 -19.44 38.36 -30.16
C CYS A 522 -19.92 39.29 -31.29
N ARG A 523 -20.00 40.60 -31.04
CA ARG A 523 -19.94 41.61 -32.11
C ARG A 523 -18.54 42.20 -32.12
N ARG A 524 -17.99 42.29 -33.34
CA ARG A 524 -16.73 42.93 -33.71
C ARG A 524 -16.80 44.45 -33.53
N SER A 525 -15.61 45.06 -33.70
CA SER A 525 -15.27 46.48 -33.97
C SER A 525 -14.83 47.24 -32.71
N ALA A 526 -13.69 47.93 -32.66
CA ALA A 526 -12.62 48.21 -33.64
C ALA A 526 -11.27 48.23 -32.90
#